data_AF-A0A0F8W9B7-F1
#
_entry.id   AF-A0A0F8W9B7-F1
#
_cell.length_a   1.000
_cell.length_b   1.000
_cell.length_c   1.000
_cell.angle_alpha   90.00
_cell.angle_beta   90.00
_cell.angle_gamma   90.00
#
_symmetry.space_group_name_H-M   'P 1'
#
loop_
_entity.id
_entity.type
_entity.pdbx_description
1 polymer ?
#
loop_
_entity_poly.entity_id
_entity_poly.type
_entity_poly.pdbx_seq_one_letter_code
_entity_poly.pdbx_strand_id
1 'polypeptide(L)'
;IRDATAARDIFKSYTKNRNNPKVNLLMRIQFSHPVLRQITSLKEFSELLFGDEDYLKNNFLRLYGLNERPRHHRLHGITYNIQQWTTEDFDNSITESELEEVKNQAENVIYKWMFSNPSQYYKPYVTETPRRFGKLQSKSFLSLEYELMQALTHAVSAHNEKTFVGFGEVLDNLGIPTRSMEKILSSGDRSATVSHLLKAKSTIVSYILDGSMTEQKLLFYDNALEKIDEYLATRHLRLFEEKILSKTGYNKKLWGDDKIKAYHVITLLCRDLGFDPLSFRPLNPQIFDADSSTGVFARHHLDILRKFSIYLQDLLLTDNSQHNVYESYIPLEDQKILTKIMQDLIQNDGSGPNKEITANDIVKTFLNNFEDSKTARHYLENYWQSGDFRENLREFNQRREFIRNGKYEEFLLSKYNDAYRRFFNDAMGILNSLSSFSDIRGYRMSKVFSIADIAYLRRVFNI
;
A
#
# COMPACT_ATOMS: atom_id res chain seq x y z
N ILE A 1 -38.29 -20.12 20.82
CA ILE A 1 -38.17 -21.02 19.63
C ILE A 1 -39.56 -21.56 19.25
N ARG A 2 -40.57 -20.68 19.06
CA ARG A 2 -41.93 -21.09 18.62
C ARG A 2 -42.62 -20.10 17.67
N ASP A 3 -41.89 -19.12 17.11
CA ASP A 3 -42.42 -18.14 16.15
C ASP A 3 -41.58 -18.05 14.85
N ALA A 4 -41.11 -19.20 14.36
CA ALA A 4 -40.42 -19.30 13.07
C ALA A 4 -41.31 -19.81 11.92
N THR A 5 -42.60 -20.03 12.17
CA THR A 5 -43.47 -20.81 11.28
C THR A 5 -44.31 -19.97 10.31
N ALA A 6 -44.17 -18.64 10.31
CA ALA A 6 -44.96 -17.74 9.45
C ALA A 6 -44.15 -16.92 8.42
N ALA A 7 -42.81 -17.05 8.37
CA ALA A 7 -42.06 -16.50 7.25
C ALA A 7 -42.35 -17.36 6.00
N ARG A 8 -43.19 -16.87 5.09
CA ARG A 8 -43.35 -17.49 3.77
C ARG A 8 -41.98 -17.45 3.09
N ASP A 9 -41.40 -18.61 2.87
CA ASP A 9 -40.23 -18.75 2.00
C ASP A 9 -40.64 -18.28 0.60
N ILE A 10 -40.30 -17.04 0.23
CA ILE A 10 -40.62 -16.43 -1.07
C ILE A 10 -39.99 -17.22 -2.22
N PHE A 11 -39.01 -18.07 -1.90
CA PHE A 11 -38.34 -18.98 -2.81
C PHE A 11 -38.92 -20.39 -2.77
N LYS A 12 -40.11 -20.63 -2.19
CA LYS A 12 -40.73 -21.97 -2.09
C LYS A 12 -40.82 -22.70 -3.44
N SER A 13 -41.09 -22.00 -4.54
CA SER A 13 -41.06 -22.58 -5.90
C SER A 13 -39.65 -22.98 -6.38
N TYR A 14 -38.60 -22.42 -5.78
CA TYR A 14 -37.19 -22.69 -6.03
C TYR A 14 -36.54 -23.60 -4.96
N THR A 15 -37.23 -23.92 -3.86
CA THR A 15 -36.72 -24.77 -2.75
C THR A 15 -36.43 -26.22 -3.14
N LYS A 16 -36.97 -26.73 -4.25
CA LYS A 16 -36.54 -28.02 -4.81
C LYS A 16 -35.04 -28.02 -5.19
N ASN A 17 -34.42 -26.84 -5.26
CA ASN A 17 -33.00 -26.59 -5.49
C ASN A 17 -32.35 -25.82 -4.32
N ARG A 18 -32.48 -26.31 -3.07
CA ARG A 18 -31.80 -25.71 -1.89
C ARG A 18 -30.27 -25.57 -2.03
N ASN A 19 -29.67 -26.32 -2.95
CA ASN A 19 -28.25 -26.23 -3.27
C ASN A 19 -27.91 -25.12 -4.28
N ASN A 20 -28.91 -24.37 -4.79
CA ASN A 20 -28.67 -23.26 -5.69
C ASN A 20 -28.00 -22.09 -4.93
N PRO A 21 -26.76 -21.70 -5.31
CA PRO A 21 -26.00 -20.67 -4.60
C PRO A 21 -26.71 -19.31 -4.60
N LYS A 22 -27.43 -18.98 -5.67
CA LYS A 22 -28.14 -17.70 -5.82
C LYS A 22 -29.33 -17.62 -4.87
N VAL A 23 -30.12 -18.70 -4.79
CA VAL A 23 -31.25 -18.80 -3.85
C VAL A 23 -30.74 -18.78 -2.40
N ASN A 24 -29.64 -19.48 -2.11
CA ASN A 24 -29.06 -19.51 -0.77
C ASN A 24 -28.54 -18.13 -0.33
N LEU A 25 -27.91 -17.37 -1.24
CA LEU A 25 -27.55 -15.98 -0.98
C LEU A 25 -28.79 -15.12 -0.66
N LEU A 26 -29.81 -15.18 -1.52
CA LEU A 26 -31.04 -14.37 -1.36
C LEU A 26 -31.77 -14.70 -0.06
N MET A 27 -31.86 -15.99 0.30
CA MET A 27 -32.41 -16.40 1.60
C MET A 27 -31.58 -15.83 2.76
N ARG A 28 -30.25 -15.89 2.70
CA ARG A 28 -29.41 -15.34 3.77
C ARG A 28 -29.62 -13.83 3.96
N ILE A 29 -29.85 -13.09 2.87
CA ILE A 29 -30.22 -11.67 2.92
C ILE A 29 -31.62 -11.52 3.54
N GLN A 30 -32.63 -12.22 3.03
CA GLN A 30 -34.00 -12.15 3.56
C GLN A 30 -34.07 -12.46 5.06
N PHE A 31 -33.29 -13.44 5.52
CA PHE A 31 -33.25 -13.87 6.91
C PHE A 31 -32.26 -13.07 7.78
N SER A 32 -31.50 -12.13 7.23
CA SER A 32 -30.51 -11.37 8.00
C SER A 32 -31.17 -10.50 9.07
N HIS A 33 -32.28 -9.84 8.74
CA HIS A 33 -33.02 -8.95 9.66
C HIS A 33 -34.53 -9.28 9.71
N PRO A 34 -35.24 -9.09 10.85
CA PRO A 34 -36.67 -9.33 10.95
C PRO A 34 -37.53 -8.60 9.91
N VAL A 35 -37.24 -7.33 9.59
CA VAL A 35 -38.03 -6.56 8.60
C VAL A 35 -37.98 -7.19 7.20
N LEU A 36 -36.82 -7.70 6.79
CA LEU A 36 -36.64 -8.35 5.48
C LEU A 36 -37.43 -9.67 5.38
N ARG A 37 -37.74 -10.31 6.52
CA ARG A 37 -38.58 -11.52 6.57
C ARG A 37 -40.06 -11.22 6.35
N GLN A 38 -40.47 -9.97 6.52
CA GLN A 38 -41.84 -9.52 6.30
C GLN A 38 -42.15 -9.35 4.81
N ILE A 39 -41.12 -9.26 3.96
CA ILE A 39 -41.28 -9.22 2.50
C ILE A 39 -41.76 -10.60 2.03
N THR A 40 -42.96 -10.65 1.47
CA THR A 40 -43.63 -11.91 1.09
C THR A 40 -43.76 -12.10 -0.41
N SER A 41 -43.48 -11.07 -1.21
CA SER A 41 -43.49 -11.15 -2.67
C SER A 41 -42.08 -11.25 -3.24
N LEU A 42 -41.91 -12.09 -4.26
CA LEU A 42 -40.67 -12.15 -5.04
C LEU A 42 -40.42 -10.83 -5.78
N LYS A 43 -41.50 -10.12 -6.17
CA LYS A 43 -41.43 -8.84 -6.89
C LYS A 43 -40.90 -7.73 -5.99
N GLU A 44 -41.49 -7.58 -4.80
CA GLU A 44 -41.03 -6.63 -3.78
C GLU A 44 -39.55 -6.85 -3.44
N PHE A 45 -39.14 -8.10 -3.23
CA PHE A 45 -37.75 -8.40 -2.93
C PHE A 45 -36.81 -8.17 -4.12
N SER A 46 -37.31 -8.33 -5.35
CA SER A 46 -36.56 -8.04 -6.58
C SER A 46 -36.37 -6.54 -6.76
N GLU A 47 -37.45 -5.76 -6.58
CA GLU A 47 -37.42 -4.30 -6.61
C GLU A 47 -36.43 -3.78 -5.56
N LEU A 48 -36.53 -4.25 -4.33
CA LEU A 48 -35.67 -3.84 -3.23
C LEU A 48 -34.17 -4.11 -3.50
N LEU A 49 -33.82 -5.26 -4.09
CA LEU A 49 -32.41 -5.63 -4.31
C LEU A 49 -31.85 -5.19 -5.66
N PHE A 50 -32.70 -4.96 -6.67
CA PHE A 50 -32.28 -4.76 -8.05
C PHE A 50 -32.84 -3.49 -8.71
N GLY A 51 -33.82 -2.82 -8.10
CA GLY A 51 -34.59 -1.71 -8.68
C GLY A 51 -35.47 -2.14 -9.87
N ASP A 52 -35.82 -3.43 -9.92
CA ASP A 52 -36.67 -4.01 -10.97
C ASP A 52 -37.40 -5.25 -10.42
N GLU A 53 -38.72 -5.16 -10.31
CA GLU A 53 -39.64 -6.21 -9.81
C GLU A 53 -39.47 -7.58 -10.48
N ASP A 54 -39.05 -7.60 -11.75
CA ASP A 54 -39.00 -8.81 -12.57
C ASP A 54 -37.57 -9.33 -12.76
N TYR A 55 -36.56 -8.56 -12.36
CA TYR A 55 -35.15 -8.89 -12.55
C TYR A 55 -34.75 -10.23 -11.92
N LEU A 56 -35.20 -10.49 -10.69
CA LEU A 56 -34.85 -11.71 -9.97
C LEU A 56 -35.36 -12.95 -10.72
N LYS A 57 -36.61 -12.91 -11.20
CA LYS A 57 -37.27 -14.00 -11.92
C LYS A 57 -36.72 -14.17 -13.34
N ASN A 58 -36.57 -13.07 -14.07
CA ASN A 58 -36.26 -13.10 -15.50
C ASN A 58 -34.75 -13.17 -15.79
N ASN A 59 -33.92 -12.60 -14.92
CA ASN A 59 -32.48 -12.49 -15.11
C ASN A 59 -31.69 -13.27 -14.06
N PHE A 60 -31.81 -12.92 -12.78
CA PHE A 60 -30.89 -13.41 -11.75
C PHE A 60 -30.96 -14.94 -11.55
N LEU A 61 -32.17 -15.48 -11.39
CA LEU A 61 -32.41 -16.91 -11.19
C LEU A 61 -32.42 -17.73 -12.49
N ARG A 62 -32.67 -17.10 -13.65
CA ARG A 62 -32.78 -17.76 -14.96
C ARG A 62 -31.47 -17.87 -15.73
N LEU A 63 -30.57 -16.89 -15.62
CA LEU A 63 -29.30 -16.88 -16.38
C LEU A 63 -28.40 -18.05 -15.94
N TYR A 64 -27.84 -18.75 -16.93
CA TYR A 64 -26.91 -19.91 -16.91
C TYR A 64 -26.36 -20.38 -15.55
N GLY A 65 -26.43 -21.70 -15.34
CA GLY A 65 -25.83 -22.42 -14.21
C GLY A 65 -26.60 -22.24 -12.91
N LEU A 66 -27.61 -23.07 -12.64
CA LEU A 66 -28.28 -23.13 -11.33
C LEU A 66 -27.30 -23.43 -10.17
N ASN A 67 -26.12 -23.98 -10.50
CA ASN A 67 -25.05 -24.30 -9.57
C ASN A 67 -23.91 -23.27 -9.59
N GLU A 68 -24.00 -22.22 -10.41
CA GLU A 68 -22.99 -21.17 -10.46
C GLU A 68 -23.28 -20.09 -9.42
N ARG A 69 -22.20 -19.61 -8.79
CA ARG A 69 -22.31 -18.45 -7.91
C ARG A 69 -22.70 -17.21 -8.73
N PRO A 70 -23.40 -16.22 -8.15
CA PRO A 70 -23.61 -14.93 -8.80
C PRO A 70 -22.29 -14.34 -9.32
N ARG A 71 -22.29 -13.57 -10.41
CA ARG A 71 -21.05 -12.86 -10.77
C ARG A 71 -20.78 -11.75 -9.75
N HIS A 72 -19.51 -11.51 -9.40
CA HIS A 72 -19.14 -10.57 -8.32
C HIS A 72 -19.72 -9.16 -8.53
N HIS A 73 -19.78 -8.65 -9.77
CA HIS A 73 -20.37 -7.32 -10.06
C HIS A 73 -21.86 -7.25 -9.71
N ARG A 74 -22.61 -8.36 -9.81
CA ARG A 74 -24.02 -8.39 -9.39
C ARG A 74 -24.15 -8.21 -7.88
N LEU A 75 -23.14 -8.66 -7.13
CA LEU A 75 -23.10 -8.48 -5.68
C LEU A 75 -22.85 -7.02 -5.32
N HIS A 76 -21.97 -6.31 -6.04
CA HIS A 76 -21.80 -4.87 -5.85
C HIS A 76 -23.04 -4.07 -6.25
N GLY A 77 -23.78 -4.51 -7.28
CA GLY A 77 -25.07 -3.93 -7.65
C GLY A 77 -26.12 -4.09 -6.56
N ILE A 78 -26.18 -5.26 -5.92
CA ILE A 78 -27.04 -5.48 -4.76
C ILE A 78 -26.65 -4.53 -3.62
N THR A 79 -25.37 -4.45 -3.26
CA THR A 79 -24.96 -3.55 -2.15
C THR A 79 -25.16 -2.08 -2.48
N TYR A 80 -25.06 -1.69 -3.75
CA TYR A 80 -25.40 -0.32 -4.19
C TYR A 80 -26.87 -0.01 -3.89
N ASN A 81 -27.78 -0.90 -4.27
CA ASN A 81 -29.21 -0.72 -4.01
C ASN A 81 -29.54 -0.77 -2.51
N ILE A 82 -28.86 -1.63 -1.73
CA ILE A 82 -29.00 -1.65 -0.26
C ILE A 82 -28.68 -0.28 0.34
N GLN A 83 -27.59 0.36 -0.09
CA GLN A 83 -27.21 1.69 0.41
C GLN A 83 -28.25 2.77 0.06
N GLN A 84 -29.02 2.56 -1.00
CA GLN A 84 -30.08 3.47 -1.42
C GLN A 84 -31.39 3.29 -0.65
N TRP A 85 -31.55 2.22 0.14
CA TRP A 85 -32.76 2.02 0.91
C TRP A 85 -33.05 3.19 1.84
N THR A 86 -34.33 3.49 1.98
CA THR A 86 -34.93 4.50 2.83
C THR A 86 -35.94 3.84 3.76
N THR A 87 -36.45 4.58 4.74
CA THR A 87 -37.53 4.09 5.60
C THR A 87 -38.83 3.85 4.80
N GLU A 88 -39.03 4.54 3.68
CA GLU A 88 -40.18 4.37 2.78
C GLU A 88 -40.21 3.00 2.10
N ASP A 89 -39.04 2.43 1.77
CA ASP A 89 -38.93 1.08 1.20
C ASP A 89 -39.43 -0.03 2.14
N PHE A 90 -39.65 0.32 3.41
CA PHE A 90 -40.19 -0.54 4.46
C PHE A 90 -41.50 0.01 5.02
N ASP A 91 -42.28 0.74 4.23
CA ASP A 91 -43.56 1.36 4.61
C ASP A 91 -43.47 2.24 5.86
N ASN A 92 -42.31 2.86 6.10
CA ASN A 92 -41.97 3.61 7.32
C ASN A 92 -42.16 2.80 8.62
N SER A 93 -42.08 1.48 8.54
CA SER A 93 -42.24 0.56 9.69
C SER A 93 -41.01 0.47 10.60
N ILE A 94 -39.89 1.06 10.18
CA ILE A 94 -38.62 1.08 10.91
C ILE A 94 -38.10 2.52 11.03
N THR A 95 -37.29 2.76 12.05
CA THR A 95 -36.56 4.02 12.25
C THR A 95 -35.31 4.09 11.37
N GLU A 96 -34.74 5.28 11.19
CA GLU A 96 -33.46 5.48 10.48
C GLU A 96 -32.31 4.66 11.09
N SER A 97 -32.29 4.52 12.43
CA SER A 97 -31.27 3.70 13.10
C SER A 97 -31.44 2.21 12.79
N GLU A 98 -32.69 1.72 12.72
CA GLU A 98 -32.98 0.34 12.34
C GLU A 98 -32.71 0.09 10.85
N LEU A 99 -32.98 1.09 9.99
CA LEU A 99 -32.63 1.03 8.57
C LEU A 99 -31.11 0.84 8.39
N GLU A 100 -30.29 1.59 9.11
CA GLU A 100 -28.85 1.45 9.06
C GLU A 100 -28.39 0.06 9.56
N GLU A 101 -29.02 -0.48 10.60
CA GLU A 101 -28.77 -1.85 11.04
C GLU A 101 -29.14 -2.88 9.95
N VAL A 102 -30.29 -2.72 9.30
CA VAL A 102 -30.75 -3.58 8.20
C VAL A 102 -29.77 -3.58 7.04
N LYS A 103 -29.31 -2.39 6.61
CA LYS A 103 -28.30 -2.22 5.56
C LYS A 103 -27.02 -2.97 5.92
N ASN A 104 -26.46 -2.70 7.11
CA ASN A 104 -25.23 -3.32 7.58
C ASN A 104 -25.33 -4.86 7.66
N GLN A 105 -26.45 -5.40 8.15
CA GLN A 105 -26.64 -6.84 8.24
C GLN A 105 -26.74 -7.50 6.85
N ALA A 106 -27.47 -6.89 5.92
CA ALA A 106 -27.62 -7.40 4.56
C ALA A 106 -26.29 -7.33 3.78
N GLU A 107 -25.53 -6.24 3.89
CA GLU A 107 -24.21 -6.11 3.28
C GLU A 107 -23.19 -7.08 3.86
N ASN A 108 -23.22 -7.33 5.18
CA ASN A 108 -22.35 -8.31 5.81
C ASN A 108 -22.61 -9.73 5.28
N VAL A 109 -23.85 -10.06 4.88
CA VAL A 109 -24.14 -11.32 4.17
C VAL A 109 -23.40 -11.37 2.84
N ILE A 110 -23.43 -10.29 2.04
CA ILE A 110 -22.71 -10.20 0.77
C ILE A 110 -21.20 -10.30 0.98
N TYR A 111 -20.65 -9.56 1.96
CA TYR A 111 -19.24 -9.57 2.30
C TYR A 111 -18.77 -10.99 2.69
N LYS A 112 -19.47 -11.63 3.63
CA LYS A 112 -19.17 -13.02 4.03
C LYS A 112 -19.30 -13.97 2.85
N TRP A 113 -20.26 -13.74 1.96
CA TRP A 113 -20.41 -14.53 0.74
C TRP A 113 -19.20 -14.37 -0.18
N MET A 114 -18.74 -13.15 -0.42
CA MET A 114 -17.57 -12.84 -1.25
C MET A 114 -16.29 -13.52 -0.74
N PHE A 115 -16.06 -13.48 0.57
CA PHE A 115 -14.88 -14.09 1.21
C PHE A 115 -15.06 -15.57 1.57
N SER A 116 -16.25 -16.13 1.37
CA SER A 116 -16.45 -17.58 1.42
C SER A 116 -16.01 -18.20 0.10
N ASN A 117 -15.11 -19.17 0.14
CA ASN A 117 -14.83 -20.05 -1.00
C ASN A 117 -15.15 -21.50 -0.64
N PRO A 118 -16.44 -21.87 -0.58
CA PRO A 118 -16.81 -23.27 -0.44
C PRO A 118 -16.16 -24.12 -1.53
N SER A 119 -15.60 -25.27 -1.14
CA SER A 119 -14.87 -26.20 -2.03
C SER A 119 -15.70 -26.70 -3.21
N GLN A 120 -17.03 -26.62 -3.11
CA GLN A 120 -17.98 -26.99 -4.15
C GLN A 120 -18.00 -26.02 -5.36
N TYR A 121 -17.27 -24.90 -5.31
CA TYR A 121 -17.20 -23.94 -6.43
C TYR A 121 -15.82 -23.93 -7.08
N TYR A 122 -15.81 -24.03 -8.41
CA TYR A 122 -14.57 -24.17 -9.20
C TYR A 122 -13.70 -22.91 -9.22
N LYS A 123 -14.27 -21.74 -8.95
CA LYS A 123 -13.56 -20.46 -9.03
C LYS A 123 -13.85 -19.61 -7.79
N PRO A 124 -12.82 -19.25 -6.99
CA PRO A 124 -12.99 -18.34 -5.88
C PRO A 124 -13.22 -16.90 -6.39
N TYR A 125 -13.96 -16.09 -5.63
CA TYR A 125 -14.00 -14.65 -5.91
C TYR A 125 -12.72 -13.96 -5.44
N VAL A 126 -12.27 -14.36 -4.25
CA VAL A 126 -11.08 -13.86 -3.57
C VAL A 126 -10.13 -15.03 -3.41
N THR A 127 -8.88 -14.92 -3.86
CA THR A 127 -7.90 -16.00 -3.68
C THR A 127 -7.68 -16.33 -2.19
N GLU A 128 -7.51 -17.61 -1.85
CA GLU A 128 -7.33 -18.06 -0.45
C GLU A 128 -5.96 -17.67 0.11
N THR A 129 -4.93 -17.71 -0.74
CA THR A 129 -3.53 -17.48 -0.38
C THR A 129 -2.87 -16.43 -1.28
N PRO A 130 -3.34 -15.16 -1.26
CA PRO A 130 -2.74 -14.10 -2.05
C PRO A 130 -1.24 -13.98 -1.77
N ARG A 131 -0.42 -13.94 -2.83
CA ARG A 131 1.02 -13.70 -2.69
C ARG A 131 1.33 -12.24 -2.95
N ARG A 132 1.69 -11.50 -1.90
CA ARG A 132 2.02 -10.07 -1.98
C ARG A 132 3.28 -9.78 -1.20
N PHE A 133 4.14 -8.93 -1.78
CA PHE A 133 5.40 -8.51 -1.15
C PHE A 133 6.30 -9.71 -0.77
N GLY A 134 6.38 -10.70 -1.65
CA GLY A 134 7.16 -11.92 -1.45
C GLY A 134 6.57 -12.92 -0.42
N LYS A 135 5.51 -12.56 0.30
CA LYS A 135 4.89 -13.37 1.37
C LYS A 135 3.50 -13.87 0.96
N LEU A 136 3.11 -15.05 1.47
CA LEU A 136 1.73 -15.52 1.42
C LEU A 136 0.92 -14.80 2.49
N GLN A 137 -0.26 -14.31 2.11
CA GLN A 137 -1.18 -13.59 2.98
C GLN A 137 -2.45 -14.42 3.20
N SER A 138 -3.20 -14.12 4.27
CA SER A 138 -4.58 -14.63 4.40
C SER A 138 -5.48 -13.94 3.39
N LYS A 139 -6.57 -14.59 2.95
CA LYS A 139 -7.56 -13.92 2.08
C LYS A 139 -8.13 -12.63 2.65
N SER A 140 -8.23 -12.49 3.98
CA SER A 140 -8.70 -11.26 4.63
C SER A 140 -7.79 -10.06 4.34
N PHE A 141 -6.54 -10.30 3.92
CA PHE A 141 -5.66 -9.26 3.40
C PHE A 141 -6.32 -8.51 2.23
N LEU A 142 -7.15 -9.15 1.40
CA LEU A 142 -7.78 -8.51 0.24
C LEU A 142 -9.07 -7.74 0.58
N SER A 143 -9.38 -7.48 1.87
CA SER A 143 -10.55 -6.70 2.27
C SER A 143 -10.53 -5.28 1.69
N LEU A 144 -9.39 -4.59 1.75
CA LEU A 144 -9.25 -3.23 1.21
C LEU A 144 -9.44 -3.20 -0.31
N GLU A 145 -8.91 -4.19 -1.02
CA GLU A 145 -9.15 -4.34 -2.45
C GLU A 145 -10.65 -4.49 -2.77
N TYR A 146 -11.37 -5.26 -1.96
CA TYR A 146 -12.81 -5.47 -2.14
C TYR A 146 -13.60 -4.18 -1.88
N GLU A 147 -13.34 -3.52 -0.75
CA GLU A 147 -14.00 -2.27 -0.36
C GLU A 147 -13.74 -1.16 -1.38
N LEU A 148 -12.51 -1.04 -1.88
CA LEU A 148 -12.18 -0.11 -2.96
C LEU A 148 -12.99 -0.41 -4.22
N MET A 149 -13.02 -1.67 -4.68
CA MET A 149 -13.76 -2.03 -5.90
C MET A 149 -15.27 -1.80 -5.74
N GLN A 150 -15.82 -2.05 -4.55
CA GLN A 150 -17.21 -1.79 -4.23
C GLN A 150 -17.52 -0.28 -4.28
N ALA A 151 -16.73 0.54 -3.58
CA ALA A 151 -16.93 1.98 -3.54
C ALA A 151 -16.79 2.64 -4.93
N LEU A 152 -15.81 2.21 -5.74
CA LEU A 152 -15.69 2.65 -7.13
C LEU A 152 -16.92 2.25 -7.96
N THR A 153 -17.45 1.05 -7.76
CA THR A 153 -18.67 0.61 -8.45
C THR A 153 -19.84 1.50 -8.04
N HIS A 154 -19.99 1.81 -6.75
CA HIS A 154 -21.06 2.66 -6.23
C HIS A 154 -21.01 4.08 -6.78
N ALA A 155 -19.84 4.71 -6.79
CA ALA A 155 -19.66 6.04 -7.38
C ALA A 155 -20.05 6.07 -8.86
N VAL A 156 -19.61 5.09 -9.65
CA VAL A 156 -19.95 5.06 -11.08
C VAL A 156 -21.44 4.75 -11.30
N SER A 157 -22.05 3.89 -10.47
CA SER A 157 -23.50 3.62 -10.48
C SER A 157 -24.32 4.86 -10.12
N ALA A 158 -23.88 5.63 -9.13
CA ALA A 158 -24.52 6.88 -8.72
C ALA A 158 -24.47 7.94 -9.82
N HIS A 159 -23.34 8.06 -10.53
CA HIS A 159 -23.22 9.01 -11.64
C HIS A 159 -24.09 8.61 -12.85
N ASN A 160 -24.09 7.32 -13.22
CA ASN A 160 -24.80 6.84 -14.40
C ASN A 160 -26.26 6.39 -14.15
N GLU A 161 -26.70 6.42 -12.89
CA GLU A 161 -28.05 6.01 -12.46
C GLU A 161 -28.42 4.58 -12.92
N LYS A 162 -27.45 3.67 -12.94
CA LYS A 162 -27.65 2.28 -13.37
C LYS A 162 -26.71 1.31 -12.67
N THR A 163 -27.08 0.04 -12.65
CA THR A 163 -26.17 -1.06 -12.26
C THR A 163 -25.41 -1.59 -13.48
N PHE A 164 -24.18 -2.03 -13.25
CA PHE A 164 -23.24 -2.40 -14.32
C PHE A 164 -23.16 -3.90 -14.59
N VAL A 165 -22.86 -4.26 -15.84
CA VAL A 165 -22.74 -5.66 -16.30
C VAL A 165 -21.37 -6.27 -15.94
N GLY A 166 -20.40 -5.45 -15.54
CA GLY A 166 -19.09 -5.91 -15.11
C GLY A 166 -18.22 -4.79 -14.56
N PHE A 167 -17.20 -5.17 -13.78
CA PHE A 167 -16.24 -4.21 -13.25
C PHE A 167 -15.40 -3.55 -14.35
N GLY A 168 -15.26 -4.18 -15.53
CA GLY A 168 -14.63 -3.54 -16.68
C GLY A 168 -15.32 -2.26 -17.12
N GLU A 169 -16.66 -2.24 -17.16
CA GLU A 169 -17.42 -1.04 -17.52
C GLU A 169 -17.24 0.07 -16.47
N VAL A 170 -17.12 -0.28 -15.18
CA VAL A 170 -16.77 0.65 -14.10
C VAL A 170 -15.39 1.27 -14.34
N LEU A 171 -14.39 0.45 -14.69
CA LEU A 171 -13.05 0.93 -14.98
C LEU A 171 -13.01 1.83 -16.21
N ASP A 172 -13.74 1.48 -17.27
CA ASP A 172 -13.79 2.26 -18.49
C ASP A 172 -14.41 3.65 -18.24
N ASN A 173 -15.45 3.74 -17.40
CA ASN A 173 -16.03 5.01 -16.95
C ASN A 173 -15.02 5.87 -16.17
N LEU A 174 -14.15 5.23 -15.38
CA LEU A 174 -13.05 5.91 -14.66
C LEU A 174 -11.83 6.15 -15.57
N GLY A 175 -11.90 5.79 -16.85
CA GLY A 175 -10.81 5.84 -17.81
C GLY A 175 -9.63 4.92 -17.47
N ILE A 176 -9.82 3.91 -16.62
CA ILE A 176 -8.80 2.94 -16.22
C ILE A 176 -8.81 1.77 -17.20
N PRO A 177 -7.65 1.30 -17.70
CA PRO A 177 -7.60 0.11 -18.55
C PRO A 177 -8.22 -1.10 -17.83
N THR A 178 -9.21 -1.73 -18.46
CA THR A 178 -10.04 -2.82 -17.89
C THR A 178 -9.21 -3.94 -17.24
N ARG A 179 -8.11 -4.34 -17.88
CA ARG A 179 -7.25 -5.45 -17.42
C ARG A 179 -6.48 -5.16 -16.13
N SER A 180 -6.42 -3.90 -15.71
CA SER A 180 -5.55 -3.45 -14.62
C SER A 180 -6.07 -3.86 -13.24
N MET A 181 -7.39 -3.84 -13.03
CA MET A 181 -7.98 -4.07 -11.71
C MET A 181 -8.99 -5.24 -11.65
N GLU A 182 -9.47 -5.74 -12.80
CA GLU A 182 -10.51 -6.77 -12.87
C GLU A 182 -10.17 -8.06 -12.11
N LYS A 183 -8.89 -8.42 -12.05
CA LYS A 183 -8.44 -9.68 -11.44
C LYS A 183 -7.82 -9.54 -10.06
N ILE A 184 -7.82 -8.33 -9.46
CA ILE A 184 -7.10 -8.08 -8.19
C ILE A 184 -7.52 -9.07 -7.09
N LEU A 185 -8.82 -9.28 -6.91
CA LEU A 185 -9.33 -10.20 -5.88
C LEU A 185 -9.04 -11.68 -6.18
N SER A 186 -9.25 -12.10 -7.43
CA SER A 186 -9.15 -13.52 -7.80
C SER A 186 -7.72 -14.00 -8.01
N SER A 187 -6.80 -13.11 -8.36
CA SER A 187 -5.36 -13.42 -8.51
C SER A 187 -4.59 -13.15 -7.21
N GLY A 188 -4.89 -12.04 -6.54
CA GLY A 188 -4.27 -11.61 -5.30
C GLY A 188 -2.81 -11.20 -5.40
N ASP A 189 -2.15 -11.37 -6.54
CA ASP A 189 -0.75 -11.02 -6.79
C ASP A 189 -0.57 -9.57 -7.26
N ARG A 190 -1.64 -8.90 -7.66
CA ARG A 190 -1.64 -7.53 -8.21
C ARG A 190 -2.28 -6.50 -7.27
N SER A 191 -1.69 -5.32 -7.20
CA SER A 191 -2.27 -4.13 -6.55
C SER A 191 -2.92 -3.21 -7.58
N ALA A 192 -3.91 -2.42 -7.15
CA ALA A 192 -4.32 -1.27 -7.94
C ALA A 192 -3.17 -0.27 -7.99
N THR A 193 -2.79 0.19 -9.18
CA THR A 193 -1.67 1.13 -9.34
C THR A 193 -2.08 2.54 -8.93
N VAL A 194 -1.14 3.33 -8.43
CA VAL A 194 -1.40 4.71 -8.04
C VAL A 194 -1.94 5.56 -9.19
N SER A 195 -1.35 5.47 -10.39
CA SER A 195 -1.83 6.21 -11.57
C SER A 195 -3.31 5.97 -11.86
N HIS A 196 -3.77 4.72 -11.87
CA HIS A 196 -5.19 4.39 -12.02
C HIS A 196 -6.07 4.96 -10.91
N LEU A 197 -5.61 4.94 -9.65
CA LEU A 197 -6.37 5.48 -8.52
C LEU A 197 -6.47 7.01 -8.56
N LEU A 198 -5.41 7.69 -8.99
CA LEU A 198 -5.45 9.13 -9.22
C LEU A 198 -6.37 9.51 -10.37
N LYS A 199 -6.40 8.69 -11.43
CA LYS A 199 -7.35 8.87 -12.53
C LYS A 199 -8.79 8.66 -12.07
N ALA A 200 -9.05 7.63 -11.26
CA ALA A 200 -10.35 7.44 -10.62
C ALA A 200 -10.74 8.66 -9.80
N LYS A 201 -9.83 9.16 -8.94
CA LYS A 201 -10.03 10.33 -8.08
C LYS A 201 -10.38 11.57 -8.90
N SER A 202 -9.62 11.87 -9.95
CA SER A 202 -9.89 13.00 -10.84
C SER A 202 -11.24 12.87 -11.53
N THR A 203 -11.62 11.66 -11.94
CA THR A 203 -12.90 11.40 -12.61
C THR A 203 -14.07 11.56 -11.64
N ILE A 204 -13.97 11.02 -10.43
CA ILE A 204 -14.99 11.18 -9.38
C ILE A 204 -15.14 12.66 -8.99
N VAL A 205 -14.04 13.40 -8.86
CA VAL A 205 -14.10 14.85 -8.64
C VAL A 205 -14.80 15.57 -9.80
N SER A 206 -14.61 15.12 -11.05
CA SER A 206 -15.34 15.68 -12.18
C SER A 206 -16.85 15.39 -12.13
N TYR A 207 -17.26 14.22 -11.63
CA TYR A 207 -18.67 13.93 -11.34
C TYR A 207 -19.21 14.88 -10.27
N ILE A 208 -18.37 15.26 -9.29
CA ILE A 208 -18.79 16.24 -8.27
C ILE A 208 -19.07 17.62 -8.86
N LEU A 209 -18.30 18.00 -9.86
CA LEU A 209 -18.35 19.32 -10.49
C LEU A 209 -19.32 19.40 -11.68
N ASP A 210 -19.96 18.30 -12.08
CA ASP A 210 -20.81 18.25 -13.29
C ASP A 210 -22.19 18.92 -13.13
N GLY A 211 -22.56 19.32 -11.91
CA GLY A 211 -23.80 20.02 -11.60
C GLY A 211 -25.03 19.13 -11.39
N SER A 212 -24.90 17.80 -11.52
CA SER A 212 -25.97 16.80 -11.30
C SER A 212 -26.02 16.25 -9.87
N MET A 213 -25.39 16.97 -8.92
CA MET A 213 -25.14 16.51 -7.56
C MET A 213 -26.41 16.44 -6.70
N THR A 214 -26.59 15.31 -6.02
CA THR A 214 -27.54 15.15 -4.91
C THR A 214 -26.79 14.73 -3.64
N GLU A 215 -27.38 14.94 -2.46
CA GLU A 215 -26.79 14.52 -1.19
C GLU A 215 -26.46 13.01 -1.18
N GLN A 216 -27.35 12.19 -1.75
CA GLN A 216 -27.15 10.75 -1.87
C GLN A 216 -25.99 10.39 -2.81
N LYS A 217 -25.83 11.08 -3.95
CA LYS A 217 -24.67 10.89 -4.85
C LYS A 217 -23.37 11.28 -4.15
N LEU A 218 -23.39 12.37 -3.39
CA LEU A 218 -22.22 12.85 -2.64
C LEU A 218 -21.68 11.81 -1.66
N LEU A 219 -22.56 11.10 -0.93
CA LEU A 219 -22.16 10.03 -0.02
C LEU A 219 -21.37 8.92 -0.73
N PHE A 220 -21.80 8.52 -1.93
CA PHE A 220 -21.08 7.51 -2.72
C PHE A 220 -19.73 8.02 -3.24
N TYR A 221 -19.66 9.29 -3.65
CA TYR A 221 -18.41 9.90 -4.11
C TYR A 221 -17.41 10.06 -2.97
N ASP A 222 -17.85 10.58 -1.82
CA ASP A 222 -17.00 10.77 -0.64
C ASP A 222 -16.46 9.43 -0.15
N ASN A 223 -17.31 8.39 -0.05
CA ASN A 223 -16.86 7.04 0.30
C ASN A 223 -15.84 6.50 -0.72
N ALA A 224 -16.05 6.69 -2.02
CA ALA A 224 -15.08 6.24 -3.03
C ALA A 224 -13.74 6.98 -2.92
N LEU A 225 -13.76 8.29 -2.66
CA LEU A 225 -12.56 9.10 -2.44
C LEU A 225 -11.83 8.67 -1.17
N GLU A 226 -12.56 8.44 -0.07
CA GLU A 226 -12.01 7.93 1.18
C GLU A 226 -11.37 6.55 0.99
N LYS A 227 -12.05 5.63 0.30
CA LYS A 227 -11.50 4.29 0.02
C LYS A 227 -10.30 4.31 -0.91
N ILE A 228 -10.24 5.23 -1.88
CA ILE A 228 -9.01 5.47 -2.66
C ILE A 228 -7.88 5.91 -1.73
N ASP A 229 -8.13 6.89 -0.86
CA ASP A 229 -7.11 7.45 0.03
C ASP A 229 -6.65 6.42 1.09
N GLU A 230 -7.57 5.65 1.66
CA GLU A 230 -7.28 4.53 2.58
C GLU A 230 -6.44 3.44 1.89
N TYR A 231 -6.80 3.07 0.66
CA TYR A 231 -6.07 2.08 -0.12
C TYR A 231 -4.65 2.57 -0.43
N LEU A 232 -4.52 3.81 -0.92
CA LEU A 232 -3.22 4.45 -1.16
C LEU A 232 -2.39 4.53 0.12
N ALA A 233 -3.01 4.88 1.25
CA ALA A 233 -2.33 4.95 2.54
C ALA A 233 -1.80 3.59 2.99
N THR A 234 -2.59 2.54 2.84
CA THR A 234 -2.29 1.23 3.43
C THR A 234 -1.47 0.33 2.51
N ARG A 235 -1.74 0.36 1.20
CA ARG A 235 -1.07 -0.48 0.19
C ARG A 235 0.13 0.21 -0.44
N HIS A 236 0.10 1.54 -0.49
CA HIS A 236 1.15 2.36 -1.10
C HIS A 236 1.73 3.37 -0.10
N LEU A 237 1.70 3.08 1.20
CA LEU A 237 2.47 3.81 2.24
C LEU A 237 2.29 5.33 2.28
N ARG A 238 1.05 5.80 2.40
CA ARG A 238 0.75 7.24 2.64
C ARG A 238 1.51 8.15 1.67
N LEU A 239 1.60 7.72 0.42
CA LEU A 239 2.25 8.47 -0.65
C LEU A 239 1.52 9.78 -1.00
N PHE A 240 0.35 10.03 -0.41
CA PHE A 240 -0.44 11.26 -0.55
C PHE A 240 -0.85 11.85 0.82
N GLU A 241 -1.12 13.16 0.82
CA GLU A 241 -1.14 14.10 1.94
C GLU A 241 -1.87 13.69 3.25
N GLU A 242 -1.17 12.91 4.06
CA GLU A 242 -0.85 13.21 5.46
C GLU A 242 -0.70 14.68 5.91
N LYS A 243 -1.65 15.63 5.98
CA LYS A 243 -1.38 17.01 6.50
C LYS A 243 -0.67 16.91 7.87
N ILE A 244 0.67 17.00 7.92
CA ILE A 244 1.43 16.84 9.16
C ILE A 244 1.37 18.22 9.79
N LEU A 245 0.54 18.29 10.82
CA LEU A 245 0.36 19.46 11.67
C LEU A 245 1.60 19.78 12.51
N SER A 246 2.65 18.96 12.50
CA SER A 246 3.87 19.23 13.25
C SER A 246 5.00 19.70 12.33
N LYS A 247 5.29 21.00 12.37
CA LYS A 247 6.56 21.59 11.90
C LYS A 247 7.69 21.32 12.91
N THR A 248 7.42 20.57 13.98
CA THR A 248 8.29 20.32 15.13
C THR A 248 8.09 18.89 15.66
N GLY A 249 9.16 18.21 16.05
CA GLY A 249 9.13 16.90 16.73
C GLY A 249 9.10 15.65 15.82
N TYR A 250 9.27 14.47 16.42
CA TYR A 250 9.24 13.18 15.70
C TYR A 250 7.84 12.83 15.18
N ASN A 251 7.73 12.42 13.91
CA ASN A 251 6.55 11.68 13.45
C ASN A 251 6.65 10.23 13.95
N LYS A 252 6.30 10.00 15.23
CA LYS A 252 6.46 8.71 15.90
C LYS A 252 5.77 7.55 15.17
N LYS A 253 4.64 7.81 14.52
CA LYS A 253 3.87 6.79 13.78
C LYS A 253 4.64 6.32 12.55
N LEU A 254 5.09 7.23 11.69
CA LEU A 254 5.85 6.87 10.49
C LEU A 254 7.25 6.38 10.83
N TRP A 255 7.89 6.97 11.84
CA TRP A 255 9.20 6.54 12.30
C TRP A 255 9.16 5.11 12.85
N GLY A 256 8.12 4.75 13.61
CA GLY A 256 7.94 3.42 14.18
C GLY A 256 7.43 2.36 13.20
N ASP A 257 6.98 2.76 12.01
CA ASP A 257 6.45 1.83 11.00
C ASP A 257 7.56 0.87 10.50
N ASP A 258 7.31 -0.43 10.59
CA ASP A 258 8.28 -1.46 10.23
C ASP A 258 8.64 -1.45 8.75
N LYS A 259 7.74 -1.04 7.87
CA LYS A 259 8.02 -0.93 6.43
C LYS A 259 8.94 0.25 6.18
N ILE A 260 8.67 1.41 6.79
CA ILE A 260 9.56 2.58 6.68
C ILE A 260 10.95 2.26 7.22
N LYS A 261 11.03 1.57 8.36
CA LYS A 261 12.28 1.06 8.93
C LYS A 261 13.01 0.13 7.96
N ALA A 262 12.33 -0.85 7.38
CA ALA A 262 12.90 -1.78 6.42
C ALA A 262 13.46 -1.05 5.18
N TYR A 263 12.70 -0.11 4.63
CA TYR A 263 13.13 0.74 3.51
C TYR A 263 14.36 1.57 3.86
N HIS A 264 14.39 2.24 5.01
CA HIS A 264 15.56 3.00 5.45
C HIS A 264 16.79 2.10 5.55
N VAL A 265 16.69 0.95 6.22
CA VAL A 265 17.82 0.03 6.38
C VAL A 265 18.39 -0.39 5.03
N ILE A 266 17.57 -0.96 4.14
CA ILE A 266 18.02 -1.48 2.85
C ILE A 266 18.59 -0.37 1.96
N THR A 267 17.91 0.78 1.94
CA THR A 267 18.28 1.86 1.04
C THR A 267 19.53 2.59 1.49
N LEU A 268 19.69 2.84 2.80
CA LEU A 268 20.88 3.47 3.36
C LEU A 268 22.10 2.54 3.28
N LEU A 269 21.92 1.22 3.49
CA LEU A 269 22.99 0.23 3.22
C LEU A 269 23.47 0.30 1.78
N CYS A 270 22.56 0.41 0.80
CA CYS A 270 22.97 0.55 -0.60
C CYS A 270 23.58 1.92 -0.90
N ARG A 271 23.07 2.98 -0.25
CA ARG A 271 23.49 4.38 -0.50
C ARG A 271 24.91 4.64 -0.06
N ASP A 272 25.25 4.12 1.11
CA ASP A 272 26.53 4.37 1.76
C ASP A 272 27.42 3.11 1.74
N LEU A 273 27.06 2.09 0.94
CA LEU A 273 27.74 0.78 0.87
C LEU A 273 27.85 0.05 2.23
N GLY A 274 27.00 0.42 3.18
CA GLY A 274 27.06 -0.02 4.56
C GLY A 274 28.30 0.47 5.30
N PHE A 275 28.93 1.56 4.86
CA PHE A 275 30.03 2.21 5.58
C PHE A 275 29.48 3.28 6.51
N ASP A 276 30.08 3.39 7.70
CA ASP A 276 29.87 4.50 8.61
C ASP A 276 30.71 5.72 8.13
N PRO A 277 30.07 6.87 7.80
CA PRO A 277 30.78 8.03 7.23
C PRO A 277 31.80 8.68 8.16
N LEU A 278 31.74 8.46 9.48
CA LEU A 278 32.69 9.03 10.44
C LEU A 278 33.98 8.21 10.55
N SER A 279 33.85 6.88 10.54
CA SER A 279 34.98 5.96 10.76
C SER A 279 35.52 5.30 9.50
N PHE A 280 34.80 5.39 8.38
CA PHE A 280 35.09 4.67 7.13
C PHE A 280 35.24 3.16 7.33
N ARG A 281 34.45 2.62 8.26
CA ARG A 281 34.38 1.18 8.51
C ARG A 281 33.05 0.65 8.02
N PRO A 282 33.01 -0.59 7.50
CA PRO A 282 31.76 -1.30 7.35
C PRO A 282 31.01 -1.39 8.68
N LEU A 283 29.70 -1.12 8.65
CA LEU A 283 28.80 -1.46 9.74
C LEU A 283 28.87 -2.97 9.98
N ASN A 284 28.94 -3.38 11.25
CA ASN A 284 28.92 -4.78 11.63
C ASN A 284 27.60 -5.42 11.16
N PRO A 285 27.60 -6.46 10.31
CA PRO A 285 26.37 -7.09 9.84
C PRO A 285 25.46 -7.60 10.97
N GLN A 286 26.02 -7.96 12.12
CA GLN A 286 25.28 -8.46 13.29
C GLN A 286 24.35 -7.41 13.91
N ILE A 287 24.57 -6.11 13.67
CA ILE A 287 23.61 -5.08 14.15
C ILE A 287 22.23 -5.20 13.50
N PHE A 288 22.12 -6.02 12.45
CA PHE A 288 20.87 -6.35 11.80
C PHE A 288 20.42 -7.79 12.07
N ASP A 289 21.03 -8.52 12.99
CA ASP A 289 20.45 -9.77 13.47
C ASP A 289 19.19 -9.45 14.30
N ALA A 290 18.28 -10.41 14.44
CA ALA A 290 17.04 -10.20 15.19
C ALA A 290 17.24 -10.29 16.71
N ASP A 291 18.48 -10.42 17.17
CA ASP A 291 18.83 -10.56 18.58
C ASP A 291 18.72 -9.20 19.27
N SER A 292 18.20 -9.17 20.49
CA SER A 292 18.00 -7.92 21.23
C SER A 292 19.31 -7.33 21.76
N SER A 293 20.38 -8.12 21.85
CA SER A 293 21.68 -7.73 22.38
C SER A 293 22.68 -7.30 21.30
N THR A 294 22.64 -7.95 20.13
CA THR A 294 23.56 -7.66 19.01
C THR A 294 22.88 -6.90 17.87
N GLY A 295 21.58 -7.12 17.64
CA GLY A 295 20.75 -6.55 16.57
C GLY A 295 20.34 -5.09 16.76
N VAL A 296 21.25 -4.26 17.26
CA VAL A 296 20.96 -2.90 17.71
C VAL A 296 21.56 -1.87 16.75
N PHE A 297 20.80 -1.52 15.72
CA PHE A 297 21.12 -0.43 14.79
C PHE A 297 20.33 0.84 15.11
N ALA A 298 20.83 1.97 14.62
CA ALA A 298 20.14 3.26 14.70
C ALA A 298 19.97 3.88 13.31
N ARG A 299 18.76 4.39 13.04
CA ARG A 299 18.49 5.34 11.96
C ARG A 299 18.70 6.72 12.55
N HIS A 300 19.81 7.36 12.24
CA HIS A 300 20.17 8.65 12.82
C HIS A 300 19.69 9.79 11.93
N HIS A 301 19.02 10.79 12.51
CA HIS A 301 18.72 12.05 11.84
C HIS A 301 19.95 12.94 11.86
N LEU A 302 20.45 13.32 10.68
CA LEU A 302 21.57 14.26 10.58
C LEU A 302 21.23 15.58 11.30
N ASP A 303 20.00 16.08 11.11
CA ASP A 303 19.51 17.33 11.69
C ASP A 303 18.46 17.07 12.78
N ILE A 304 18.83 17.41 14.01
CA ILE A 304 17.96 17.28 15.20
C ILE A 304 16.68 18.11 15.09
N LEU A 305 16.70 19.24 14.37
CA LEU A 305 15.53 20.08 14.14
C LEU A 305 14.59 19.48 13.09
N ARG A 306 15.08 18.51 12.32
CA ARG A 306 14.33 17.81 11.27
C ARG A 306 14.00 16.36 11.63
N LYS A 307 13.88 16.04 12.93
CA LYS A 307 13.38 14.76 13.46
C LYS A 307 11.99 14.34 12.92
N PHE A 308 11.23 15.26 12.31
CA PHE A 308 9.98 14.95 11.61
C PHE A 308 10.20 14.31 10.24
N SER A 309 11.38 14.49 9.63
CA SER A 309 11.71 14.03 8.29
C SER A 309 11.96 12.53 8.28
N ILE A 310 11.54 11.87 7.21
CA ILE A 310 11.84 10.45 6.94
C ILE A 310 12.55 10.27 5.59
N TYR A 311 13.02 11.39 5.00
CA TYR A 311 13.76 11.37 3.75
C TYR A 311 15.15 10.80 3.94
N LEU A 312 15.64 10.02 2.97
CA LEU A 312 16.94 9.36 3.11
C LEU A 312 18.05 10.38 3.27
N GLN A 313 18.01 11.46 2.50
CA GLN A 313 19.00 12.55 2.55
C GLN A 313 19.19 13.18 3.94
N ASP A 314 18.21 13.07 4.83
CA ASP A 314 18.26 13.60 6.19
C ASP A 314 18.69 12.53 7.22
N LEU A 315 19.02 11.33 6.74
CA LEU A 315 19.27 10.15 7.56
C LEU A 315 20.62 9.51 7.24
N LEU A 316 21.22 8.87 8.24
CA LEU A 316 22.27 7.87 8.08
C LEU A 316 21.93 6.62 8.90
N LEU A 317 22.53 5.50 8.53
CA LEU A 317 22.45 4.25 9.28
C LEU A 317 23.75 4.06 10.05
N THR A 318 23.65 3.76 11.34
CA THR A 318 24.83 3.54 12.18
C THR A 318 24.55 2.49 13.26
N ASP A 319 25.60 2.03 13.92
CA ASP A 319 25.49 1.22 15.13
C ASP A 319 24.86 2.06 16.25
N ASN A 320 23.95 1.49 17.03
CA ASN A 320 23.28 2.24 18.08
C ASN A 320 24.25 2.81 19.13
N SER A 321 25.41 2.17 19.35
CA SER A 321 26.50 2.69 20.19
C SER A 321 27.10 4.00 19.67
N GLN A 322 27.05 4.23 18.35
CA GLN A 322 27.56 5.44 17.69
C GLN A 322 26.49 6.54 17.56
N HIS A 323 25.21 6.24 17.83
CA HIS A 323 24.13 7.20 17.66
C HIS A 323 24.37 8.50 18.45
N ASN A 324 24.80 8.38 19.72
CA ASN A 324 25.09 9.53 20.57
C ASN A 324 26.36 10.27 20.13
N VAL A 325 27.29 9.59 19.46
CA VAL A 325 28.51 10.21 18.92
C VAL A 325 28.13 11.28 17.90
N TYR A 326 27.30 10.90 16.92
CA TYR A 326 26.77 11.85 15.95
C TYR A 326 25.93 12.96 16.62
N GLU A 327 25.00 12.61 17.51
CA GLU A 327 24.10 13.62 18.11
C GLU A 327 24.83 14.65 18.99
N SER A 328 25.90 14.26 19.69
CA SER A 328 26.49 15.06 20.77
C SER A 328 27.86 15.65 20.45
N TYR A 329 28.61 15.05 19.52
CA TYR A 329 30.02 15.40 19.31
C TYR A 329 30.34 15.86 17.89
N ILE A 330 29.51 15.53 16.91
CA ILE A 330 29.75 15.91 15.51
C ILE A 330 28.81 17.05 15.11
N PRO A 331 29.33 18.24 14.76
CA PRO A 331 28.50 19.33 14.27
C PRO A 331 27.65 18.93 13.07
N LEU A 332 26.41 19.43 13.00
CA LEU A 332 25.46 19.14 11.92
C LEU A 332 26.07 19.27 10.52
N GLU A 333 26.77 20.37 10.27
CA GLU A 333 27.37 20.64 8.96
C GLU A 333 28.46 19.63 8.62
N ASP A 334 29.26 19.21 9.59
CA ASP A 334 30.27 18.18 9.39
C ASP A 334 29.63 16.82 9.09
N GLN A 335 28.52 16.45 9.76
CA GLN A 335 27.80 15.20 9.45
C GLN A 335 27.29 15.17 8.01
N LYS A 336 26.75 16.30 7.52
CA LYS A 336 26.31 16.46 6.13
C LYS A 336 27.48 16.34 5.17
N ILE A 337 28.61 17.00 5.48
CA ILE A 337 29.83 16.95 4.66
C ILE A 337 30.38 15.53 4.59
N LEU A 338 30.47 14.81 5.72
CA LEU A 338 30.96 13.43 5.76
C LEU A 338 30.07 12.49 4.93
N THR A 339 28.75 12.62 5.06
CA THR A 339 27.80 11.85 4.24
C THR A 339 27.96 12.18 2.75
N LYS A 340 28.15 13.46 2.41
CA LYS A 340 28.38 13.91 1.03
C LYS A 340 29.70 13.36 0.47
N ILE A 341 30.80 13.43 1.22
CA ILE A 341 32.10 12.85 0.83
C ILE A 341 31.92 11.37 0.49
N MET A 342 31.19 10.65 1.32
CA MET A 342 30.89 9.25 1.08
C MET A 342 30.17 9.03 -0.27
N GLN A 343 29.13 9.82 -0.53
CA GLN A 343 28.37 9.77 -1.78
C GLN A 343 29.21 10.18 -3.00
N ASP A 344 30.10 11.17 -2.86
CA ASP A 344 31.01 11.61 -3.92
C ASP A 344 31.99 10.49 -4.30
N LEU A 345 32.54 9.77 -3.31
CA LEU A 345 33.44 8.64 -3.55
C LEU A 345 32.75 7.45 -4.22
N ILE A 346 31.46 7.23 -3.95
CA ILE A 346 30.69 6.19 -4.64
C ILE A 346 30.44 6.58 -6.09
N GLN A 347 30.06 7.83 -6.33
CA GLN A 347 29.53 8.28 -7.63
C GLN A 347 30.64 8.61 -8.64
N ASN A 348 31.78 9.10 -8.17
CA ASN A 348 32.87 9.53 -9.05
C ASN A 348 33.86 8.41 -9.32
N ASP A 349 34.46 8.40 -10.51
CA ASP A 349 35.55 7.48 -10.84
C ASP A 349 36.82 7.85 -10.08
N GLY A 350 37.48 6.85 -9.50
CA GLY A 350 38.76 7.04 -8.83
C GLY A 350 39.93 7.07 -9.80
N SER A 351 41.08 7.50 -9.30
CA SER A 351 42.32 7.59 -10.08
C SER A 351 43.09 6.26 -10.17
N GLY A 352 42.59 5.20 -9.53
CA GLY A 352 43.18 3.86 -9.55
C GLY A 352 42.82 3.05 -10.81
N PRO A 353 43.47 1.87 -10.99
CA PRO A 353 43.09 0.90 -12.02
C PRO A 353 41.59 0.57 -11.95
N ASN A 354 40.96 0.34 -13.09
CA ASN A 354 39.51 0.06 -13.17
C ASN A 354 38.63 1.13 -12.50
N LYS A 355 39.11 2.38 -12.37
CA LYS A 355 38.40 3.50 -11.74
C LYS A 355 38.14 3.27 -10.23
N GLU A 356 39.01 2.49 -9.59
CA GLU A 356 39.02 2.30 -8.14
C GLU A 356 39.42 3.59 -7.41
N ILE A 357 38.77 3.84 -6.27
CA ILE A 357 39.13 4.93 -5.36
C ILE A 357 40.46 4.61 -4.68
N THR A 358 41.38 5.57 -4.74
CA THR A 358 42.67 5.51 -4.04
C THR A 358 42.64 6.35 -2.76
N ALA A 359 43.62 6.15 -1.89
CA ALA A 359 43.80 7.00 -0.70
C ALA A 359 43.92 8.49 -1.06
N ASN A 360 44.58 8.81 -2.18
CA ASN A 360 44.72 10.19 -2.66
C ASN A 360 43.37 10.78 -3.10
N ASP A 361 42.48 9.97 -3.66
CA ASP A 361 41.13 10.42 -4.03
C ASP A 361 40.32 10.77 -2.78
N ILE A 362 40.44 9.98 -1.71
CA ILE A 362 39.83 10.29 -0.40
C ILE A 362 40.37 11.62 0.12
N VAL A 363 41.69 11.81 0.20
CA VAL A 363 42.30 13.07 0.66
C VAL A 363 41.78 14.26 -0.15
N LYS A 364 41.79 14.17 -1.49
CA LYS A 364 41.28 15.23 -2.37
C LYS A 364 39.81 15.52 -2.11
N THR A 365 38.99 14.48 -1.94
CA THR A 365 37.55 14.65 -1.71
C THR A 365 37.26 15.34 -0.37
N PHE A 366 38.03 15.05 0.68
CA PHE A 366 37.96 15.76 1.96
C PHE A 366 38.34 17.23 1.79
N LEU A 367 39.50 17.52 1.19
CA LEU A 367 39.99 18.88 1.00
C LEU A 367 39.09 19.73 0.10
N ASN A 368 38.37 19.11 -0.84
CA ASN A 368 37.42 19.80 -1.72
C ASN A 368 36.08 20.10 -1.06
N ASN A 369 35.70 19.36 -0.01
CA ASN A 369 34.39 19.47 0.62
C ASN A 369 34.40 20.26 1.94
N PHE A 370 35.51 20.25 2.67
CA PHE A 370 35.68 21.08 3.87
C PHE A 370 36.30 22.43 3.51
N GLU A 371 35.71 23.52 4.00
CA GLU A 371 36.28 24.87 3.84
C GLU A 371 37.58 25.04 4.64
N ASP A 372 37.67 24.41 5.82
CA ASP A 372 38.85 24.43 6.67
C ASP A 372 39.67 23.14 6.55
N SER A 373 40.92 23.30 6.13
CA SER A 373 41.89 22.21 6.01
C SER A 373 42.21 21.51 7.34
N LYS A 374 42.08 22.18 8.50
CA LYS A 374 42.33 21.54 9.80
C LYS A 374 41.19 20.60 10.16
N THR A 375 39.94 21.03 10.02
CA THR A 375 38.76 20.16 10.18
C THR A 375 38.81 18.98 9.21
N ALA A 376 39.17 19.22 7.94
CA ALA A 376 39.35 18.16 6.96
C ALA A 376 40.37 17.11 7.46
N ARG A 377 41.53 17.58 7.94
CA ARG A 377 42.61 16.72 8.44
C ARG A 377 42.22 15.95 9.70
N HIS A 378 41.43 16.54 10.59
CA HIS A 378 40.91 15.87 11.79
C HIS A 378 40.07 14.64 11.43
N TYR A 379 39.09 14.78 10.55
CA TYR A 379 38.26 13.64 10.13
C TYR A 379 39.01 12.64 9.24
N LEU A 380 39.95 13.14 8.45
CA LEU A 380 40.88 12.31 7.70
C LEU A 380 41.69 11.42 8.65
N GLU A 381 42.28 11.98 9.70
CA GLU A 381 43.01 11.20 10.71
C GLU A 381 42.13 10.11 11.34
N ASN A 382 40.84 10.39 11.59
CA ASN A 382 39.90 9.38 12.08
C ASN A 382 39.76 8.19 11.11
N TYR A 383 39.71 8.41 9.79
CA TYR A 383 39.67 7.32 8.79
C TYR A 383 40.93 6.45 8.84
N TRP A 384 42.11 7.06 9.03
CA TRP A 384 43.40 6.37 9.05
C TRP A 384 43.61 5.61 10.36
N GLN A 385 43.13 6.16 11.48
CA GLN A 385 43.25 5.55 12.81
C GLN A 385 42.14 4.52 13.08
N SER A 386 41.03 4.57 12.32
CA SER A 386 39.91 3.65 12.42
C SER A 386 40.23 2.31 11.73
N GLY A 387 41.16 1.55 12.31
CA GLY A 387 41.40 0.15 11.96
C GLY A 387 42.34 0.01 10.77
N ASP A 388 42.16 -1.06 9.98
CA ASP A 388 42.96 -1.24 8.76
C ASP A 388 42.33 -0.43 7.60
N PHE A 389 42.76 0.81 7.44
CA PHE A 389 42.30 1.69 6.37
C PHE A 389 42.48 1.09 4.97
N ARG A 390 43.56 0.33 4.75
CA ARG A 390 43.83 -0.29 3.45
C ARG A 390 42.82 -1.40 3.16
N GLU A 391 42.48 -2.19 4.17
CA GLU A 391 41.43 -3.20 4.07
C GLU A 391 40.06 -2.56 3.82
N ASN A 392 39.72 -1.52 4.59
CA ASN A 392 38.46 -0.79 4.44
C ASN A 392 38.32 -0.18 3.04
N LEU A 393 39.39 0.42 2.50
CA LEU A 393 39.40 0.95 1.13
C LEU A 393 39.24 -0.14 0.07
N ARG A 394 39.85 -1.31 0.27
CA ARG A 394 39.66 -2.46 -0.62
C ARG A 394 38.22 -2.93 -0.60
N GLU A 395 37.64 -3.08 0.58
CA GLU A 395 36.24 -3.49 0.74
C GLU A 395 35.27 -2.44 0.17
N PHE A 396 35.58 -1.16 0.36
CA PHE A 396 34.83 -0.05 -0.22
C PHE A 396 34.72 -0.18 -1.74
N ASN A 397 35.86 -0.34 -2.43
CA ASN A 397 35.90 -0.50 -3.87
C ASN A 397 35.15 -1.76 -4.34
N GLN A 398 35.30 -2.89 -3.65
CA GLN A 398 34.55 -4.11 -3.96
C GLN A 398 33.04 -3.92 -3.85
N ARG A 399 32.57 -3.25 -2.79
CA ARG A 399 31.13 -2.98 -2.58
C ARG A 399 30.58 -1.97 -3.59
N ARG A 400 31.38 -0.96 -3.94
CA ARG A 400 31.06 0.03 -4.96
C ARG A 400 30.77 -0.64 -6.30
N GLU A 401 31.55 -1.65 -6.68
CA GLU A 401 31.33 -2.40 -7.92
C GLU A 401 29.98 -3.12 -7.97
N PHE A 402 29.47 -3.65 -6.85
CA PHE A 402 28.12 -4.22 -6.84
C PHE A 402 27.07 -3.17 -7.21
N ILE A 403 27.13 -1.99 -6.58
CA ILE A 403 26.14 -0.93 -6.82
C ILE A 403 26.24 -0.37 -8.24
N ARG A 404 27.46 -0.13 -8.74
CA ARG A 404 27.67 0.37 -10.12
C ARG A 404 27.12 -0.58 -11.19
N ASN A 405 27.21 -1.88 -10.94
CA ASN A 405 26.73 -2.92 -11.85
C ASN A 405 25.24 -3.28 -11.62
N GLY A 406 24.51 -2.54 -10.77
CA GLY A 406 23.11 -2.82 -10.44
C GLY A 406 22.89 -4.10 -9.63
N LYS A 407 23.95 -4.67 -9.05
CA LYS A 407 23.95 -5.91 -8.27
C LYS A 407 23.74 -5.67 -6.78
N TYR A 408 22.82 -4.77 -6.44
CA TYR A 408 22.53 -4.40 -5.04
C TYR A 408 22.01 -5.59 -4.21
N GLU A 409 21.25 -6.50 -4.82
CA GLU A 409 20.75 -7.71 -4.16
C GLU A 409 21.90 -8.65 -3.78
N GLU A 410 22.84 -8.89 -4.70
CA GLU A 410 24.05 -9.68 -4.42
C GLU A 410 24.91 -9.02 -3.32
N PHE A 411 25.02 -7.69 -3.31
CA PHE A 411 25.69 -6.95 -2.25
C PHE A 411 25.04 -7.21 -0.88
N LEU A 412 23.71 -7.05 -0.78
CA LEU A 412 22.99 -7.25 0.48
C LEU A 412 23.07 -8.71 0.95
N LEU A 413 22.90 -9.67 0.03
CA LEU A 413 22.96 -11.09 0.34
C LEU A 413 24.36 -11.51 0.85
N SER A 414 25.43 -10.97 0.24
CA SER A 414 26.80 -11.35 0.56
C SER A 414 27.39 -10.60 1.76
N LYS A 415 27.04 -9.32 1.95
CA LYS A 415 27.63 -8.45 3.00
C LYS A 415 26.71 -8.22 4.19
N TYR A 416 25.40 -8.30 4.01
CA TYR A 416 24.39 -7.96 5.02
C TYR A 416 23.21 -8.95 5.00
N ASN A 417 23.50 -10.26 5.00
CA ASN A 417 22.49 -11.31 4.86
C ASN A 417 21.35 -11.22 5.90
N ASP A 418 21.65 -10.83 7.14
CA ASP A 418 20.62 -10.67 8.18
C ASP A 418 19.70 -9.49 7.88
N ALA A 419 20.26 -8.36 7.42
CA ALA A 419 19.46 -7.24 6.95
C ALA A 419 18.62 -7.62 5.72
N TYR A 420 19.21 -8.36 4.78
CA TYR A 420 18.51 -8.87 3.60
C TYR A 420 17.30 -9.72 4.01
N ARG A 421 17.50 -10.75 4.84
CA ARG A 421 16.44 -11.67 5.26
C ARG A 421 15.31 -10.96 6.02
N ARG A 422 15.63 -9.97 6.84
CA ARG A 422 14.64 -9.25 7.67
C ARG A 422 13.90 -8.16 6.91
N PHE A 423 14.61 -7.36 6.12
CA PHE A 423 14.09 -6.08 5.64
C PHE A 423 13.88 -6.03 4.12
N PHE A 424 14.56 -6.86 3.33
CA PHE A 424 14.58 -6.71 1.87
C PHE A 424 13.20 -6.79 1.23
N ASN A 425 12.40 -7.79 1.56
CA ASN A 425 11.07 -7.97 0.97
C ASN A 425 10.13 -6.79 1.28
N ASP A 426 10.16 -6.31 2.52
CA ASP A 426 9.30 -5.21 2.95
C ASP A 426 9.78 -3.89 2.31
N ALA A 427 11.09 -3.68 2.20
CA ALA A 427 11.69 -2.55 1.47
C ALA A 427 11.36 -2.57 -0.03
N MET A 428 11.47 -3.73 -0.69
CA MET A 428 11.11 -3.88 -2.11
C MET A 428 9.63 -3.65 -2.35
N GLY A 429 8.76 -3.95 -1.38
CA GLY A 429 7.35 -3.54 -1.45
C GLY A 429 7.20 -2.03 -1.62
N ILE A 430 8.02 -1.24 -0.93
CA ILE A 430 8.04 0.23 -1.05
C ILE A 430 8.63 0.64 -2.39
N LEU A 431 9.81 0.13 -2.74
CA LEU A 431 10.55 0.49 -3.95
C LEU A 431 9.76 0.17 -5.23
N ASN A 432 9.10 -0.99 -5.30
CA ASN A 432 8.25 -1.36 -6.42
C ASN A 432 7.01 -0.46 -6.51
N SER A 433 6.45 -0.06 -5.36
CA SER A 433 5.35 0.91 -5.34
C SER A 433 5.81 2.25 -5.92
N LEU A 434 7.06 2.67 -5.66
CA LEU A 434 7.67 3.90 -6.18
C LEU A 434 7.97 3.87 -7.68
N SER A 435 8.40 2.75 -8.24
CA SER A 435 8.60 2.61 -9.71
C SER A 435 7.36 2.99 -10.52
N SER A 436 6.17 2.78 -9.93
CA SER A 436 4.87 3.10 -10.55
C SER A 436 4.50 4.59 -10.52
N PHE A 437 5.31 5.45 -9.88
CA PHE A 437 5.11 6.91 -9.81
C PHE A 437 5.84 7.68 -10.93
N SER A 438 6.53 7.00 -11.83
CA SER A 438 7.44 7.61 -12.80
C SER A 438 6.81 8.62 -13.78
N ASP A 439 5.48 8.62 -13.92
CA ASP A 439 4.74 9.46 -14.88
C ASP A 439 3.94 10.62 -14.27
N ILE A 440 3.99 10.83 -12.95
CA ILE A 440 3.06 11.78 -12.32
C ILE A 440 3.68 13.19 -12.25
N ARG A 441 3.66 13.91 -13.39
CA ARG A 441 3.89 15.37 -13.40
C ARG A 441 2.70 16.06 -12.73
N GLY A 442 2.95 16.87 -11.70
CA GLY A 442 1.94 17.80 -11.14
C GLY A 442 1.33 17.42 -9.78
N TYR A 443 1.68 16.26 -9.21
CA TYR A 443 1.26 15.94 -7.83
C TYR A 443 2.36 16.34 -6.83
N ARG A 444 1.96 16.91 -5.70
CA ARG A 444 2.88 17.19 -4.58
C ARG A 444 3.49 15.86 -4.14
N MET A 445 4.80 15.75 -4.35
CA MET A 445 5.66 14.66 -3.88
C MET A 445 5.28 14.25 -2.44
N SER A 446 5.24 12.95 -2.20
CA SER A 446 4.84 12.41 -0.89
C SER A 446 5.71 12.94 0.24
N LYS A 447 5.17 12.94 1.45
CA LYS A 447 5.92 13.27 2.69
C LYS A 447 6.94 12.20 3.10
N VAL A 448 7.10 11.16 2.28
CA VAL A 448 7.93 10.00 2.55
C VAL A 448 9.20 10.00 1.69
N PHE A 449 9.19 10.66 0.52
CA PHE A 449 10.32 10.68 -0.40
C PHE A 449 10.58 12.10 -0.94
N SER A 450 11.84 12.53 -0.93
CA SER A 450 12.27 13.74 -1.63
C SER A 450 12.51 13.47 -3.13
N ILE A 451 12.65 14.53 -3.94
CA ILE A 451 13.01 14.37 -5.38
C ILE A 451 14.37 13.69 -5.49
N ALA A 452 15.30 14.04 -4.60
CA ALA A 452 16.62 13.44 -4.56
C ALA A 452 16.57 11.96 -4.17
N ASP A 453 15.68 11.57 -3.25
CA ASP A 453 15.46 10.16 -2.90
C ASP A 453 15.02 9.37 -4.14
N ILE A 454 14.04 9.86 -4.91
CA ILE A 454 13.57 9.19 -6.14
C ILE A 454 14.68 9.08 -7.19
N ALA A 455 15.43 10.16 -7.42
CA ALA A 455 16.54 10.15 -8.38
C ALA A 455 17.62 9.14 -7.99
N TYR A 456 17.96 9.08 -6.70
CA TYR A 456 18.88 8.09 -6.15
C TYR A 456 18.35 6.66 -6.33
N LEU A 457 17.09 6.41 -5.98
CA LEU A 457 16.48 5.09 -6.06
C LEU A 457 16.46 4.55 -7.50
N ARG A 458 16.10 5.39 -8.48
CA ARG A 458 16.15 5.02 -9.90
C ARG A 458 17.53 4.56 -10.33
N ARG A 459 18.56 5.29 -9.91
CA ARG A 459 19.96 5.00 -10.26
C ARG A 459 20.44 3.67 -9.68
N VAL A 460 20.08 3.37 -8.43
CA VAL A 460 20.63 2.22 -7.70
C VAL A 460 19.81 0.95 -7.90
N PHE A 461 18.48 1.08 -7.94
CA PHE A 461 17.57 -0.07 -8.01
C PHE A 461 17.00 -0.31 -9.42
N ASN A 462 17.36 0.50 -10.43
CA ASN A 462 16.82 0.44 -11.79
C ASN A 462 15.28 0.41 -11.84
N ILE A 463 14.64 1.19 -10.94
CA ILE A 463 13.18 1.34 -10.86
C ILE A 463 12.61 2.37 -11.82
#